data_AF-A0A497JCX6-F1
#
_entry.id   AF-A0A497JCX6-F1
#
_cell.length_a   1.000
_cell.length_b   1.000
_cell.length_c   1.000
_cell.angle_alpha   90.00
_cell.angle_beta   90.00
_cell.angle_gamma   90.00
#
_symmetry.space_group_name_H-M   'P 1'
#
loop_
_entity.id
_entity.type
_entity.pdbx_description
1 polymer ?
#
loop_
_entity_poly.entity_id
_entity_poly.type
_entity_poly.pdbx_seq_one_letter_code
_entity_poly.pdbx_strand_id
1 'polypeptide(L)'
;MKVYEYLKNKSAEKTLHLTLIDPDKQSPEKAAEIARASYEGGTDGIMIGGSVGISSLNLDATIEAVKKVVKLPVILFPGDVTGISSKA
;
A
#
# COMPACT_ATOMS: atom_id res chain seq x y z
N MET A 1 6.70 -10.15 -11.33
CA MET A 1 5.91 -11.24 -10.71
C MET A 1 4.53 -10.70 -10.39
N LYS A 2 3.45 -11.47 -10.59
CA LYS A 2 2.11 -11.03 -10.16
C LYS A 2 2.02 -11.04 -8.63
N VAL A 3 1.31 -10.07 -8.04
CA VAL A 3 1.17 -9.95 -6.57
C VAL A 3 0.59 -11.22 -5.96
N TYR A 4 -0.40 -11.85 -6.60
CA TYR A 4 -0.97 -13.13 -6.15
C TYR A 4 0.09 -14.22 -5.99
N GLU A 5 0.94 -14.42 -7.00
CA GLU A 5 2.00 -15.43 -6.94
C GLU A 5 3.05 -15.09 -5.88
N TYR A 6 3.39 -13.80 -5.73
CA TYR A 6 4.30 -13.34 -4.69
C TYR A 6 3.79 -13.69 -3.29
N LEU A 7 2.52 -13.37 -3.00
CA LEU A 7 1.92 -13.64 -1.69
C LEU A 7 1.77 -15.15 -1.46
N LYS A 8 1.30 -15.90 -2.48
CA LYS A 8 1.16 -17.35 -2.41
C LYS A 8 2.47 -18.03 -2.06
N ASN A 9 3.55 -17.68 -2.76
CA ASN A 9 4.87 -18.29 -2.53
C ASN A 9 5.41 -17.97 -1.13
N LYS A 10 5.35 -16.70 -0.69
CA LYS A 10 5.79 -16.35 0.67
C LYS A 10 4.94 -17.00 1.77
N SER A 11 3.63 -17.15 1.54
CA SER A 11 2.72 -17.74 2.54
C SER A 11 3.01 -19.21 2.82
N ALA A 12 3.70 -19.90 1.90
CA ALA A 12 4.17 -21.27 2.13
C ALA A 12 5.36 -21.34 3.11
N GLU A 13 6.08 -20.23 3.32
CA GLU A 13 7.29 -20.18 4.14
C GLU A 13 7.04 -19.51 5.50
N LYS A 14 6.12 -18.53 5.57
CA LYS A 14 5.81 -17.79 6.79
C LYS A 14 4.43 -17.14 6.77
N THR A 15 3.95 -16.75 7.95
CA THR A 15 2.80 -15.84 8.08
C THR A 15 3.13 -14.50 7.44
N LEU A 16 2.19 -13.97 6.66
CA LEU A 16 2.35 -12.68 5.99
C LEU A 16 1.82 -11.55 6.86
N HIS A 17 2.54 -10.44 6.89
CA HIS A 17 2.08 -9.19 7.46
C HIS A 17 1.86 -8.18 6.33
N LEU A 18 0.71 -7.49 6.31
CA LEU A 18 0.44 -6.40 5.37
C LEU A 18 0.11 -5.14 6.16
N THR A 19 0.73 -4.03 5.79
CA THR A 19 0.45 -2.73 6.42
C THR A 19 -0.60 -1.98 5.62
N LEU A 20 -1.74 -1.67 6.24
CA LEU A 20 -2.75 -0.78 5.64
C LEU A 20 -2.45 0.68 5.99
N ILE A 21 -2.39 1.52 4.95
CA ILE A 21 -2.24 2.98 5.05
C ILE A 21 -3.48 3.63 4.44
N ASP A 22 -4.16 4.45 5.22
CA ASP A 22 -5.33 5.21 4.77
C ASP A 22 -4.90 6.60 4.27
N PRO A 23 -4.98 6.91 2.95
CA PRO A 23 -4.56 8.19 2.39
C PRO A 23 -5.19 9.42 3.05
N ASP A 24 -6.37 9.30 3.67
CA ASP A 24 -7.06 10.44 4.26
C ASP A 24 -6.56 10.81 5.66
N LYS A 25 -5.63 10.04 6.23
CA LYS A 25 -5.14 10.25 7.62
C LYS A 25 -3.79 10.97 7.70
N GLN A 26 -3.09 11.17 6.59
CA GLN A 26 -1.77 11.81 6.56
C GLN A 26 -1.39 12.32 5.16
N SER A 27 -0.31 13.09 5.06
CA SER A 27 0.24 13.50 3.75
C SER A 27 0.93 12.33 3.03
N PRO A 28 1.13 12.40 1.70
CA PRO A 28 1.90 11.41 0.94
C PRO A 28 3.32 11.17 1.47
N GLU A 29 4.00 12.22 1.93
CA GLU A 29 5.35 12.14 2.51
C GLU A 29 5.31 11.34 3.80
N LYS A 30 4.32 11.60 4.67
CA LYS A 30 4.16 10.85 5.91
C LYS A 30 3.77 9.40 5.65
N ALA A 31 2.95 9.13 4.64
CA ALA A 31 2.64 7.78 4.19
C ALA A 31 3.89 7.02 3.72
N ALA A 32 4.80 7.69 3.01
CA ALA A 32 6.09 7.11 2.61
C ALA A 32 6.97 6.78 3.82
N GLU A 33 7.05 7.66 4.83
CA GLU A 33 7.76 7.36 6.09
C GLU A 33 7.19 6.12 6.79
N ILE A 34 5.87 6.04 6.91
CA ILE A 34 5.18 4.88 7.52
C ILE A 34 5.46 3.61 6.73
N ALA A 35 5.41 3.67 5.40
CA ALA A 35 5.71 2.52 4.54
C ALA A 35 7.17 2.07 4.70
N ARG A 36 8.12 3.01 4.77
CA ARG A 36 9.55 2.72 4.99
C ARG A 36 9.79 2.06 6.34
N ALA A 37 9.22 2.59 7.41
CA ALA A 37 9.30 2.01 8.75
C ALA A 37 8.67 0.61 8.81
N SER A 38 7.51 0.44 8.15
CA SER A 38 6.83 -0.87 8.07
C SER A 38 7.65 -1.91 7.29
N TYR A 39 8.33 -1.48 6.22
CA TYR A 39 9.26 -2.31 5.48
C TYR A 39 10.45 -2.76 6.33
N GLU A 40 11.05 -1.85 7.10
CA GLU A 40 12.12 -2.18 8.06
C GLU A 40 11.62 -3.13 9.17
N GLY A 41 10.35 -2.99 9.58
CA GLY A 41 9.68 -3.90 10.50
C GLY A 41 9.31 -5.26 9.91
N GLY A 42 9.57 -5.51 8.62
CA GLY A 42 9.39 -6.81 7.99
C GLY A 42 8.00 -7.06 7.39
N THR A 43 7.22 -6.01 7.10
CA THR A 43 5.96 -6.16 6.36
C THR A 43 6.19 -6.76 4.97
N ASP A 44 5.23 -7.53 4.47
CA ASP A 44 5.31 -8.24 3.19
C ASP A 44 4.62 -7.49 2.04
N GLY A 45 3.82 -6.47 2.36
CA GLY A 45 3.13 -5.65 1.37
C GLY A 45 2.51 -4.42 2.02
N ILE A 46 2.26 -3.41 1.19
CA ILE A 46 1.57 -2.19 1.60
C ILE A 46 0.18 -2.19 0.96
N MET A 47 -0.85 -2.07 1.78
CA MET A 47 -2.21 -1.83 1.35
C MET A 47 -2.49 -0.33 1.44
N ILE A 48 -3.17 0.24 0.44
CA ILE A 48 -3.55 1.65 0.43
C ILE A 48 -5.06 1.77 0.23
N GLY A 49 -5.75 2.40 1.18
CA GLY A 49 -7.20 2.58 1.17
C GLY A 49 -7.80 2.51 2.58
N GLY A 50 -9.07 2.13 2.68
CA GLY A 50 -9.78 2.00 3.96
C GLY A 50 -10.74 3.15 4.33
N SER A 51 -10.73 4.25 3.59
CA SER A 51 -11.73 5.34 3.70
C SER A 51 -12.62 5.45 2.47
N VAL A 52 -13.81 6.03 2.67
CA VAL A 52 -14.80 6.38 1.63
C VAL A 52 -14.61 7.85 1.27
N GLY A 53 -14.62 8.18 -0.02
CA GLY A 53 -14.47 9.57 -0.49
C GLY A 53 -13.03 10.07 -0.64
N ILE A 54 -12.04 9.16 -0.66
CA ILE A 54 -10.64 9.52 -0.94
C ILE A 54 -10.56 10.12 -2.35
N SER A 55 -9.95 11.29 -2.51
CA SER A 55 -9.73 11.85 -3.85
C SER A 55 -8.71 11.02 -4.63
N SER A 56 -8.95 10.81 -5.93
CA SER A 56 -8.02 10.10 -6.81
C SER A 56 -6.63 10.73 -6.83
N LEU A 57 -6.55 12.07 -6.71
CA LEU A 57 -5.28 12.79 -6.61
C LEU A 57 -4.50 12.41 -5.34
N ASN A 58 -5.17 12.37 -4.18
CA ASN A 58 -4.54 12.01 -2.91
C ASN A 58 -4.08 10.54 -2.91
N LEU A 59 -4.94 9.65 -3.42
CA LEU A 59 -4.61 8.23 -3.58
C LEU A 59 -3.37 8.05 -4.46
N ASP A 60 -3.35 8.66 -5.64
CA ASP A 60 -2.25 8.61 -6.59
C ASP A 60 -0.94 9.13 -5.98
N ALA A 61 -0.99 10.30 -5.35
CA ALA A 61 0.18 10.90 -4.71
C ALA A 61 0.74 10.00 -3.61
N THR A 62 -0.14 9.40 -2.80
CA THR A 62 0.24 8.44 -1.74
C THR A 62 0.90 7.20 -2.34
N ILE A 63 0.31 6.59 -3.38
CA ILE A 63 0.87 5.42 -4.07
C ILE A 63 2.27 5.73 -4.61
N GLU A 64 2.43 6.85 -5.31
CA GLU A 64 3.70 7.25 -5.89
C GLU A 64 4.77 7.51 -4.82
N ALA A 65 4.41 8.17 -3.73
CA ALA A 65 5.32 8.44 -2.62
C ALA A 65 5.79 7.13 -1.96
N VAL A 66 4.89 6.19 -1.70
CA VAL A 66 5.20 4.87 -1.13
C VAL A 66 6.12 4.07 -2.06
N LYS A 67 5.82 3.99 -3.36
CA LYS A 67 6.60 3.20 -4.33
C LYS A 67 8.02 3.75 -4.55
N LYS A 68 8.29 5.01 -4.21
CA LYS A 68 9.64 5.61 -4.25
C LYS A 68 10.54 5.08 -3.12
N VAL A 69 9.98 4.73 -1.97
CA VAL A 69 10.76 4.37 -0.77
C VAL A 69 10.77 2.88 -0.45
N VAL A 70 9.82 2.09 -0.96
CA VAL A 70 9.77 0.63 -0.77
C VAL A 70 9.55 -0.11 -2.09
N LYS A 71 10.09 -1.33 -2.18
CA LYS A 71 9.94 -2.23 -3.36
C LYS A 71 8.91 -3.35 -3.15
N LEU A 72 8.16 -3.29 -2.06
CA LEU A 72 7.07 -4.22 -1.79
C LEU A 72 5.89 -3.99 -2.73
N PRO A 73 5.02 -5.00 -2.94
CA PRO A 73 3.75 -4.80 -3.62
C PRO A 73 2.91 -3.74 -2.92
N VAL A 74 2.34 -2.83 -3.72
CA VAL A 74 1.27 -1.92 -3.30
C VAL A 74 -0.06 -2.50 -3.78
N ILE A 75 -1.02 -2.63 -2.86
CA ILE A 75 -2.31 -3.27 -3.08
C ILE A 75 -3.41 -2.27 -2.73
N LEU A 76 -4.30 -1.99 -3.66
CA LEU A 76 -5.45 -1.13 -3.36
C LEU A 76 -6.43 -1.88 -2.45
N PHE A 77 -6.91 -1.20 -1.42
CA PHE A 77 -7.97 -1.66 -0.52
C PHE A 77 -9.15 -0.68 -0.56
N PRO A 78 -9.87 -0.64 -1.71
CA PRO A 78 -10.87 0.41 -1.97
C PRO A 78 -12.09 0.28 -1.06
N GLY A 79 -12.54 1.41 -0.52
CA GLY A 79 -13.85 1.53 0.16
C GLY A 79 -15.00 1.85 -0.81
N ASP A 80 -14.70 2.49 -1.94
CA ASP A 80 -15.62 2.83 -3.02
C ASP A 80 -14.87 2.94 -4.38
N VAL A 81 -15.53 3.47 -5.40
CA VAL A 81 -14.96 3.64 -6.76
C VAL A 81 -13.81 4.64 -6.84
N THR A 82 -13.69 5.60 -5.92
CA THR A 82 -12.61 6.58 -5.92
C THR A 82 -11.31 5.99 -5.36
N GLY A 83 -11.38 4.82 -4.72
CA GLY A 83 -10.25 4.01 -4.26
C GLY A 83 -9.50 3.23 -5.35
N ILE A 84 -9.81 3.43 -6.63
CA ILE A 84 -9.17 2.74 -7.76
C ILE A 84 -8.15 3.65 -8.45
N SER A 85 -6.94 3.14 -8.70
CA SER A 85 -5.87 3.86 -9.40
C SER A 85 -5.06 2.93 -10.31
N SER A 86 -4.68 3.42 -11.48
CA SER A 86 -3.78 2.72 -12.39
C SER A 86 -2.31 2.79 -11.98
N LYS A 87 -1.99 3.49 -10.88
CA LYS A 87 -0.62 3.70 -10.40
C LYS A 87 -0.16 2.67 -9.38
N ALA A 88 -1.08 1.86 -8.86
CA ALA A 88 -0.82 0.80 -7.89
C ALA A 88 0.18 -0.24 -8.39
#